data_AF-A0A0W0NAH0-F1
#
_entry.id   AF-A0A0W0NAH0-F1
#
_cell.length_a   1.000
_cell.length_b   1.000
_cell.length_c   1.000
_cell.angle_alpha   90.00
_cell.angle_beta   90.00
_cell.angle_gamma   90.00
#
_symmetry.space_group_name_H-M   'P 1'
#
loop_
_entity.id
_entity.type
_entity.pdbx_description
1 polymer ?
#
loop_
_entity_poly.entity_id
_entity_poly.type
_entity_poly.pdbx_seq_one_letter_code
_entity_poly.pdbx_strand_id
1 'polypeptide(L)'
;MNNLEALKLVETTFTEILNADKVSDLKKILTSDPLLEKWQMDRNKYPELQLKLTDNDISSLMTKVGNDLRLHMDLSAKLETPLEKLLYALVWKNGDLQKVAHIIKGAADVRPTSLTNGPGQVFRQFGRHLADRSESIVDQHVLRAFELYEQVNDPDSAKVKSIRKKINWDNNVDCIERYKRWLCVHFKKRQDAESGYVVNIDMVLFALGRAVKITSKRGEA
;
A
#
# COMPACT_ATOMS: atom_id res chain seq x y z
N MET A 1 19.23 -0.28 -13.76
CA MET A 1 19.42 0.60 -12.60
C MET A 1 20.23 -0.10 -11.51
N ASN A 2 21.44 0.39 -11.24
CA ASN A 2 22.30 -0.05 -10.14
C ASN A 2 21.83 0.54 -8.77
N ASN A 3 22.52 0.23 -7.66
CA ASN A 3 22.10 0.70 -6.33
C ASN A 3 22.24 2.22 -6.15
N LEU A 4 23.28 2.83 -6.71
CA LEU A 4 23.54 4.27 -6.59
C LEU A 4 22.50 5.08 -7.36
N GLU A 5 22.20 4.67 -8.59
CA GLU A 5 21.13 5.26 -9.40
C GLU A 5 19.76 5.15 -8.72
N ALA A 6 19.49 4.02 -8.06
CA ALA A 6 18.25 3.82 -7.32
C ALA A 6 18.14 4.76 -6.12
N LEU A 7 19.21 4.90 -5.32
CA LEU A 7 19.23 5.81 -4.18
C LEU A 7 19.10 7.27 -4.62
N LYS A 8 19.76 7.66 -5.72
CA LYS A 8 19.64 9.01 -6.27
C LYS A 8 18.20 9.32 -6.70
N LEU A 9 17.53 8.38 -7.38
CA LEU A 9 16.13 8.56 -7.75
C LEU A 9 15.25 8.70 -6.49
N VAL A 10 15.48 7.85 -5.48
CA VAL A 10 14.76 7.92 -4.19
C VAL A 10 14.97 9.28 -3.51
N GLU A 11 16.21 9.73 -3.38
CA GLU A 11 16.55 11.02 -2.75
C GLU A 11 15.87 12.19 -3.46
N THR A 12 15.98 12.26 -4.79
CA THR A 12 15.35 13.32 -5.58
C THR A 12 13.83 13.30 -5.40
N THR A 13 13.19 12.14 -5.55
CA THR A 13 11.73 12.03 -5.41
C THR A 13 11.25 12.39 -4.00
N PHE A 14 11.95 11.97 -2.94
CA PHE A 14 11.57 12.34 -1.58
C PHE A 14 11.76 13.83 -1.31
N THR A 15 12.80 14.46 -1.88
CA THR A 15 12.99 15.90 -1.83
C THR A 15 11.83 16.64 -2.49
N GLU A 16 11.39 16.19 -3.67
CA GLU A 16 10.22 16.76 -4.35
C GLU A 16 8.93 16.57 -3.56
N ILE A 17 8.71 15.39 -2.94
CA ILE A 17 7.53 15.14 -2.09
C ILE A 17 7.52 16.09 -0.87
N LEU A 18 8.66 16.27 -0.20
CA LEU A 18 8.78 17.15 0.97
C LEU A 18 8.47 18.61 0.62
N ASN A 19 8.86 19.04 -0.58
CA ASN A 19 8.65 20.40 -1.09
C ASN A 19 7.30 20.62 -1.77
N ALA A 20 6.56 19.56 -2.12
CA ALA A 20 5.23 19.69 -2.69
C ALA A 20 4.27 20.34 -1.68
N ASP A 21 3.47 21.31 -2.13
CA ASP A 21 2.51 22.00 -1.27
C ASP A 21 1.06 21.56 -1.54
N LYS A 22 0.77 21.12 -2.77
CA LYS A 22 -0.57 20.71 -3.20
C LYS A 22 -0.56 19.35 -3.89
N VAL A 23 -1.72 18.69 -3.97
CA VAL A 23 -1.93 17.45 -4.73
C VAL A 23 -1.49 17.60 -6.19
N SER A 24 -1.67 18.76 -6.80
CA SER A 24 -1.21 19.01 -8.17
C SER A 24 0.30 18.89 -8.33
N ASP A 25 1.07 19.23 -7.29
CA ASP A 25 2.53 19.16 -7.35
C ASP A 25 3.00 17.72 -7.20
N LEU A 26 2.38 16.95 -6.29
CA LEU A 26 2.60 15.51 -6.17
C LEU A 26 2.31 14.78 -7.50
N LYS A 27 1.25 15.18 -8.22
CA LYS A 27 0.93 14.60 -9.53
C LYS A 27 1.99 14.90 -10.59
N LYS A 28 2.61 16.08 -10.56
CA LYS A 28 3.68 16.44 -11.51
C LYS A 28 4.94 15.60 -11.33
N ILE A 29 5.24 15.16 -10.10
CA ILE A 29 6.38 14.26 -9.81
C ILE A 29 6.29 12.97 -10.62
N LEU A 30 5.08 12.42 -10.83
CA LEU A 30 4.90 11.21 -11.63
C LEU A 30 5.28 11.38 -13.10
N THR A 31 5.32 12.61 -13.60
CA THR A 31 5.65 12.95 -14.99
C THR A 31 7.02 13.63 -15.13
N SER A 32 7.73 13.89 -14.02
CA SER A 32 9.05 14.54 -14.06
C SER A 32 10.19 13.60 -14.43
N ASP A 33 10.01 12.29 -14.21
CA ASP A 33 10.99 11.25 -14.54
C ASP A 33 10.34 10.11 -15.36
N PRO A 34 10.93 9.68 -16.50
CA PRO A 34 10.36 8.62 -17.34
C PRO A 34 10.15 7.27 -16.63
N LEU A 35 10.94 6.95 -15.60
CA LEU A 35 10.76 5.73 -14.82
C LEU A 35 9.55 5.83 -13.91
N LEU A 36 9.31 6.99 -13.30
CA LEU A 36 8.10 7.20 -12.50
C LEU A 36 6.87 7.17 -13.39
N GLU A 37 6.93 7.83 -14.55
CA GLU A 37 5.83 7.89 -15.52
C GLU A 37 5.44 6.49 -16.00
N LYS A 38 6.43 5.64 -16.30
CA LYS A 38 6.22 4.25 -16.72
C LYS A 38 5.52 3.41 -15.66
N TRP A 39 5.78 3.66 -14.38
CA TRP A 39 5.33 2.80 -13.29
C TRP A 39 4.17 3.37 -12.47
N GLN A 40 3.68 4.56 -12.80
CA GLN A 40 2.50 5.14 -12.17
C GLN A 40 1.25 4.28 -12.39
N MET A 41 0.27 4.42 -11.49
CA MET A 41 -1.05 3.83 -11.71
C MET A 41 -1.81 4.61 -12.78
N ASP A 42 -2.26 3.89 -13.82
CA ASP A 42 -3.17 4.44 -14.82
C ASP A 42 -4.56 4.66 -14.19
N ARG A 43 -4.87 5.90 -13.83
CA ARG A 43 -6.13 6.27 -13.18
C ARG A 43 -7.36 6.11 -14.07
N ASN A 44 -7.19 6.03 -15.39
CA ASN A 44 -8.31 5.74 -16.30
C ASN A 44 -8.69 4.27 -16.26
N LYS A 45 -7.70 3.39 -16.05
CA LYS A 45 -7.90 1.95 -15.86
C LYS A 45 -8.27 1.58 -14.43
N TYR A 46 -7.70 2.30 -13.46
CA TYR A 46 -7.88 2.07 -12.03
C TYR A 46 -8.33 3.38 -11.36
N PRO A 47 -9.63 3.73 -11.47
CA PRO A 47 -10.16 4.93 -10.87
C PRO A 47 -9.99 4.89 -9.35
N GLU A 48 -9.92 6.07 -8.75
CA GLU A 48 -9.77 6.21 -7.31
C GLU A 48 -10.96 5.59 -6.57
N LEU A 49 -10.65 4.76 -5.57
CA LEU A 49 -11.67 4.07 -4.78
C LEU A 49 -12.41 5.07 -3.87
N GLN A 50 -13.67 5.34 -4.21
CA GLN A 50 -14.58 6.18 -3.42
C GLN A 50 -15.30 5.40 -2.29
N LEU A 51 -14.88 4.15 -2.04
CA LEU A 51 -15.53 3.25 -1.08
C LEU A 51 -15.11 3.56 0.36
N LYS A 52 -16.06 3.60 1.30
CA LYS A 52 -15.79 3.68 2.74
C LYS A 52 -16.64 2.62 3.43
N LEU A 53 -16.03 1.88 4.34
CA LEU A 53 -16.74 0.92 5.19
C LEU A 53 -17.28 1.64 6.42
N THR A 54 -18.58 1.52 6.66
CA THR A 54 -19.24 1.97 7.88
C THR A 54 -19.11 0.93 9.00
N ASP A 55 -19.39 1.31 10.24
CA ASP A 55 -19.37 0.36 11.37
C ASP A 55 -20.37 -0.80 11.18
N ASN A 56 -21.49 -0.55 10.49
CA ASN A 56 -22.46 -1.58 10.11
C ASN A 56 -21.90 -2.53 9.06
N ASP A 57 -21.21 -2.01 8.04
CA ASP A 57 -20.56 -2.85 7.02
C ASP A 57 -19.51 -3.76 7.67
N ILE A 58 -18.67 -3.19 8.54
CA ILE A 58 -17.62 -3.91 9.26
C ILE A 58 -18.22 -5.01 10.13
N SER A 59 -19.27 -4.70 10.90
CA SER A 59 -19.96 -5.67 11.76
C SER A 59 -20.55 -6.81 10.94
N SER A 60 -21.17 -6.51 9.79
CA SER A 60 -21.70 -7.51 8.86
C SER A 60 -20.60 -8.38 8.23
N LEU A 61 -19.48 -7.77 7.83
CA LEU A 61 -18.33 -8.49 7.25
C LEU A 61 -17.66 -9.42 8.27
N MET A 62 -17.58 -9.01 9.54
CA MET A 62 -17.00 -9.83 10.61
C MET A 62 -17.76 -11.12 10.85
N THR A 63 -19.07 -11.18 10.54
CA THR A 63 -19.83 -12.45 10.61
C THR A 63 -19.50 -13.42 9.47
N LYS A 64 -18.64 -13.03 8.53
CA LYS A 64 -18.24 -13.84 7.37
C LYS A 64 -16.84 -14.44 7.52
N VAL A 65 -16.10 -14.06 8.57
CA VAL A 65 -14.70 -14.42 8.81
C VAL A 65 -14.57 -15.23 10.10
N GLY A 66 -13.89 -16.38 10.03
CA GLY A 66 -13.56 -17.20 11.19
C GLY A 66 -12.34 -16.66 11.97
N ASN A 67 -12.12 -17.23 13.16
CA ASN A 67 -10.98 -16.88 14.02
C ASN A 67 -9.61 -17.15 13.38
N ASP A 68 -9.55 -18.04 12.39
CA ASP A 68 -8.36 -18.37 11.61
C ASP A 68 -8.07 -17.38 10.46
N LEU A 69 -8.84 -16.27 10.39
CA LEU A 69 -8.78 -15.28 9.32
C LEU A 69 -9.05 -15.88 7.93
N ARG A 70 -9.99 -16.82 7.87
CA ARG A 70 -10.55 -17.32 6.61
C ARG A 70 -12.03 -16.97 6.51
N LEU A 71 -12.48 -16.76 5.27
CA LEU A 71 -13.91 -16.66 5.00
C LEU A 71 -14.59 -18.00 5.29
N HIS A 72 -15.81 -17.97 5.83
CA HIS A 72 -16.58 -19.20 6.08
C HIS A 72 -16.77 -20.00 4.78
N MET A 73 -16.60 -21.33 4.88
CA MET A 73 -16.65 -22.23 3.72
C MET A 73 -17.98 -22.18 2.96
N ASP A 74 -19.07 -21.85 3.66
CA ASP A 74 -20.41 -21.77 3.08
C ASP A 74 -20.77 -20.38 2.54
N LEU A 75 -19.83 -19.43 2.56
CA LEU A 75 -20.08 -18.05 2.11
C LEU A 75 -20.53 -17.98 0.65
N SER A 76 -19.93 -18.79 -0.23
CA SER A 76 -20.26 -18.80 -1.66
C SER A 76 -21.71 -19.18 -1.95
N ALA A 77 -22.31 -20.04 -1.11
CA ALA A 77 -23.71 -20.46 -1.23
C ALA A 77 -24.70 -19.39 -0.75
N LYS A 78 -24.22 -18.39 0.01
CA LYS A 78 -25.02 -17.34 0.65
C LYS A 78 -24.93 -15.98 -0.06
N LEU A 79 -24.23 -15.89 -1.19
CA LEU A 79 -24.11 -14.65 -1.96
C LEU A 79 -25.45 -14.34 -2.65
N GLU A 80 -25.94 -13.11 -2.50
CA GLU A 80 -27.28 -12.73 -2.92
C GLU A 80 -27.28 -12.23 -4.36
N THR A 81 -26.32 -11.36 -4.69
CA THR A 81 -26.33 -10.66 -5.98
C THR A 81 -25.46 -11.36 -7.04
N PRO A 82 -25.81 -11.25 -8.34
CA PRO A 82 -24.94 -11.74 -9.41
C PRO A 82 -23.54 -11.10 -9.38
N LEU A 83 -23.44 -9.83 -9.00
CA LEU A 83 -22.17 -9.12 -8.90
C LEU A 83 -21.29 -9.69 -7.77
N GLU A 84 -21.84 -9.95 -6.59
CA GLU A 84 -21.12 -10.61 -5.49
C GLU A 84 -20.57 -11.98 -5.90
N LYS A 85 -21.40 -12.79 -6.57
CA LYS A 85 -21.00 -14.11 -7.07
C LYS A 85 -19.81 -14.03 -8.02
N LEU A 86 -19.83 -13.06 -8.95
CA LEU A 86 -18.74 -12.84 -9.89
C LEU A 86 -17.46 -12.35 -9.20
N LEU A 87 -17.57 -11.38 -8.29
CA LEU A 87 -16.42 -10.87 -7.53
C LEU A 87 -15.81 -11.97 -6.66
N TYR A 88 -16.63 -12.76 -5.95
CA TYR A 88 -16.15 -13.90 -5.19
C TYR A 88 -15.45 -14.94 -6.08
N ALA A 89 -16.03 -15.27 -7.24
CA ALA A 89 -15.43 -16.22 -8.19
C ALA A 89 -14.06 -15.74 -8.70
N LEU A 90 -13.90 -14.45 -8.99
CA LEU A 90 -12.60 -13.86 -9.37
C LEU A 90 -11.58 -13.95 -8.24
N VAL A 91 -11.97 -13.60 -7.01
CA VAL A 91 -11.10 -13.69 -5.84
C VAL A 91 -10.69 -15.14 -5.58
N TRP A 92 -11.64 -16.09 -5.65
CA TRP A 92 -11.36 -17.52 -5.51
C TRP A 92 -10.38 -18.01 -6.58
N LYS A 93 -10.62 -17.67 -7.86
CA LYS A 93 -9.77 -18.05 -8.99
C LYS A 93 -8.34 -17.54 -8.84
N ASN A 94 -8.17 -16.34 -8.27
CA ASN A 94 -6.85 -15.73 -8.07
C ASN A 94 -6.14 -16.21 -6.79
N GLY A 95 -6.78 -17.03 -5.96
CA GLY A 95 -6.23 -17.46 -4.66
C GLY A 95 -6.24 -16.35 -3.59
N ASP A 96 -7.13 -15.37 -3.73
CA ASP A 96 -7.09 -14.11 -2.98
C ASP A 96 -8.07 -14.06 -1.80
N LEU A 97 -8.78 -15.14 -1.50
CA LEU A 97 -9.79 -15.16 -0.43
C LEU A 97 -9.21 -14.80 0.94
N GLN A 98 -7.99 -15.23 1.23
CA GLN A 98 -7.32 -14.90 2.48
C GLN A 98 -7.00 -13.39 2.55
N LYS A 99 -6.72 -12.73 1.42
CA LYS A 99 -6.51 -11.28 1.38
C LYS A 99 -7.78 -10.53 1.77
N VAL A 100 -8.95 -11.00 1.33
CA VAL A 100 -10.24 -10.42 1.73
C VAL A 100 -10.43 -10.50 3.25
N ALA A 101 -10.15 -11.65 3.86
CA ALA A 101 -10.23 -11.79 5.31
C ALA A 101 -9.25 -10.86 6.06
N HIS A 102 -8.04 -10.65 5.53
CA HIS A 102 -7.10 -9.66 6.08
C HIS A 102 -7.61 -8.22 5.97
N ILE A 103 -8.26 -7.84 4.87
CA ILE A 103 -8.90 -6.52 4.71
C ILE A 103 -10.01 -6.34 5.73
N ILE A 104 -10.90 -7.33 5.89
CA ILE A 104 -12.00 -7.29 6.87
C ILE A 104 -11.44 -7.12 8.29
N LYS A 105 -10.43 -7.93 8.65
CA LYS A 105 -9.79 -7.83 9.96
C LYS A 105 -9.14 -6.46 10.18
N GLY A 106 -8.47 -5.93 9.16
CA GLY A 106 -7.88 -4.60 9.18
C GLY A 106 -8.90 -3.50 9.46
N ALA A 107 -10.04 -3.54 8.77
CA ALA A 107 -11.13 -2.59 8.95
C ALA A 107 -11.73 -2.65 10.37
N ALA A 108 -11.90 -3.86 10.93
CA ALA A 108 -12.38 -4.04 12.30
C ALA A 108 -11.38 -3.54 13.37
N ASP A 109 -10.08 -3.62 13.08
CA ASP A 109 -9.00 -3.29 14.02
C ASP A 109 -8.49 -1.84 13.89
N VAL A 110 -9.17 -0.96 13.15
CA VAL A 110 -8.67 0.40 12.84
C VAL A 110 -8.47 1.28 14.08
N ARG A 111 -9.18 1.01 15.17
CA ARG A 111 -9.23 1.85 16.38
C ARG A 111 -8.80 1.20 17.72
N PRO A 112 -8.71 -0.14 17.91
CA PRO A 112 -8.30 -0.69 19.19
C PRO A 112 -6.85 -1.21 19.28
N THR A 113 -6.12 -1.44 18.18
CA THR A 113 -4.86 -2.19 18.23
C THR A 113 -3.78 -1.65 17.30
N SER A 114 -2.51 -1.70 17.71
CA SER A 114 -1.39 -1.65 16.78
C SER A 114 -1.44 -2.87 15.87
N LEU A 115 -0.97 -2.75 14.62
CA LEU A 115 -0.74 -3.95 13.81
C LEU A 115 0.26 -4.88 14.53
N THR A 116 0.12 -6.18 14.32
CA THR A 116 1.07 -7.19 14.81
C THR A 116 1.67 -7.90 13.62
N ASN A 117 2.95 -8.30 13.72
CA ASN A 117 3.61 -9.03 12.64
C ASN A 117 2.82 -10.30 12.27
N GLY A 118 2.81 -10.64 10.98
CA GLY A 118 2.08 -11.79 10.47
C GLY A 118 1.61 -11.60 9.02
N PRO A 119 0.98 -12.60 8.42
CA PRO A 119 0.62 -12.55 7.01
C PRO A 119 -0.37 -11.42 6.69
N GLY A 120 -0.18 -10.80 5.52
CA GLY A 120 -1.15 -9.91 4.89
C GLY A 120 -1.21 -8.50 5.48
N GLN A 121 -0.12 -7.98 6.05
CA GLN A 121 -0.14 -6.66 6.71
C GLN A 121 -0.55 -5.51 5.79
N VAL A 122 -0.09 -5.50 4.55
CA VAL A 122 -0.51 -4.48 3.57
C VAL A 122 -2.01 -4.53 3.30
N PHE A 123 -2.62 -5.72 3.34
CA PHE A 123 -4.07 -5.88 3.20
C PHE A 123 -4.82 -5.45 4.46
N ARG A 124 -4.28 -5.72 5.65
CA ARG A 124 -4.83 -5.20 6.91
C ARG A 124 -4.77 -3.67 6.94
N GLN A 125 -3.65 -3.08 6.55
CA GLN A 125 -3.50 -1.62 6.48
C GLN A 125 -4.47 -1.02 5.45
N PHE A 126 -4.67 -1.67 4.30
CA PHE A 126 -5.69 -1.26 3.35
C PHE A 126 -7.10 -1.34 3.94
N GLY A 127 -7.43 -2.38 4.71
CA GLY A 127 -8.68 -2.47 5.46
C GLY A 127 -8.88 -1.31 6.44
N ARG A 128 -7.83 -0.92 7.16
CA ARG A 128 -7.84 0.25 8.04
C ARG A 128 -8.15 1.53 7.27
N HIS A 129 -7.53 1.74 6.11
CA HIS A 129 -7.82 2.87 5.23
C HIS A 129 -9.29 2.90 4.76
N LEU A 130 -9.87 1.75 4.43
CA LEU A 130 -11.28 1.66 4.02
C LEU A 130 -12.25 2.04 5.15
N ALA A 131 -11.91 1.72 6.40
CA ALA A 131 -12.70 2.11 7.57
C ALA A 131 -12.45 3.57 7.99
N ASP A 132 -11.19 4.03 7.93
CA ASP A 132 -10.76 5.37 8.34
C ASP A 132 -9.78 5.97 7.33
N ARG A 133 -10.21 7.01 6.62
CA ARG A 133 -9.41 7.67 5.57
C ARG A 133 -8.20 8.44 6.10
N SER A 134 -8.08 8.61 7.42
CA SER A 134 -6.86 9.15 8.03
C SER A 134 -5.68 8.17 8.00
N GLU A 135 -5.96 6.87 7.87
CA GLU A 135 -4.96 5.84 7.69
C GLU A 135 -4.40 5.86 6.25
N SER A 136 -3.10 5.61 6.07
CA SER A 136 -2.47 5.50 4.74
C SER A 136 -2.79 4.14 4.08
N ILE A 137 -2.77 4.07 2.74
CA ILE A 137 -3.10 2.83 2.00
C ILE A 137 -1.98 1.79 2.15
N VAL A 138 -0.73 2.24 2.09
CA VAL A 138 0.52 1.46 2.25
C VAL A 138 0.54 0.15 1.47
N ASP A 139 1.16 0.19 0.29
CA ASP A 139 1.49 -1.02 -0.48
C ASP A 139 2.96 -1.45 -0.28
N GLN A 140 3.29 -2.69 -0.67
CA GLN A 140 4.68 -3.18 -0.69
C GLN A 140 5.64 -2.28 -1.47
N HIS A 141 5.17 -1.59 -2.52
CA HIS A 141 6.00 -0.67 -3.28
C HIS A 141 6.24 0.63 -2.52
N VAL A 142 5.24 1.13 -1.81
CA VAL A 142 5.37 2.29 -0.92
C VAL A 142 6.41 2.01 0.16
N LEU A 143 6.31 0.85 0.83
CA LEU A 143 7.27 0.45 1.85
C LEU A 143 8.68 0.27 1.31
N ARG A 144 8.83 -0.25 0.08
CA ARG A 144 10.14 -0.35 -0.58
C ARG A 144 10.79 1.02 -0.79
N ALA A 145 10.02 1.97 -1.31
CA ALA A 145 10.50 3.33 -1.53
C ALA A 145 10.91 3.99 -0.20
N PHE A 146 10.09 3.82 0.83
CA PHE A 146 10.35 4.38 2.15
C PHE A 146 11.57 3.75 2.85
N GLU A 147 11.70 2.42 2.89
CA GLU A 147 12.89 1.78 3.49
C GLU A 147 14.19 2.21 2.79
N LEU A 148 14.15 2.45 1.47
CA LEU A 148 15.31 2.96 0.72
C LEU A 148 15.62 4.41 1.05
N TYR A 149 14.60 5.25 1.26
CA TYR A 149 14.80 6.63 1.70
C TYR A 149 15.52 6.67 3.05
N GLU A 150 15.17 5.78 3.98
CA GLU A 150 15.89 5.62 5.25
C GLU A 150 17.36 5.19 5.08
N GLN A 151 17.82 4.81 3.88
CA GLN A 151 19.22 4.47 3.59
C GLN A 151 19.97 5.55 2.79
N VAL A 152 19.35 6.70 2.47
CA VAL A 152 19.99 7.72 1.62
C VAL A 152 21.21 8.35 2.30
N ASN A 153 21.11 8.68 3.59
CA ASN A 153 22.16 9.39 4.32
C ASN A 153 23.34 8.49 4.75
N ASP A 154 23.09 7.19 4.93
CA ASP A 154 24.10 6.20 5.34
C ASP A 154 23.85 4.88 4.57
N PRO A 155 24.30 4.82 3.30
CA PRO A 155 23.92 3.74 2.40
C PRO A 155 24.74 2.46 2.64
N ASP A 156 24.12 1.45 3.23
CA ASP A 156 24.61 0.06 3.19
C ASP A 156 24.18 -0.63 1.88
N SER A 157 25.16 -0.91 1.00
CA SER A 157 24.92 -1.55 -0.30
C SER A 157 24.24 -2.92 -0.21
N ALA A 158 24.56 -3.73 0.81
CA ALA A 158 23.93 -5.04 1.01
C ALA A 158 22.47 -4.89 1.44
N LYS A 159 22.21 -3.96 2.38
CA LYS A 159 20.86 -3.64 2.83
C LYS A 159 20.00 -3.06 1.72
N VAL A 160 20.52 -2.10 0.95
CA VAL A 160 19.85 -1.52 -0.23
C VAL A 160 19.48 -2.61 -1.23
N LYS A 161 20.42 -3.51 -1.56
CA LYS A 161 20.16 -4.63 -2.46
C LYS A 161 19.07 -5.56 -1.91
N SER A 162 19.07 -5.82 -0.61
CA SER A 162 18.06 -6.64 0.07
C SER A 162 16.66 -6.02 -0.03
N ILE A 163 16.51 -4.74 0.32
CA ILE A 163 15.24 -3.99 0.22
C ILE A 163 14.70 -4.02 -1.22
N ARG A 164 15.56 -3.76 -2.21
CA ARG A 164 15.19 -3.75 -3.63
C ARG A 164 14.72 -5.11 -4.16
N LYS A 165 15.17 -6.22 -3.55
CA LYS A 165 14.77 -7.59 -3.90
C LYS A 165 13.58 -8.11 -3.10
N LYS A 166 13.26 -7.48 -1.97
CA LYS A 166 12.22 -7.93 -1.03
C LYS A 166 10.86 -8.09 -1.71
N ILE A 167 10.26 -9.27 -1.55
CA ILE A 167 8.94 -9.62 -2.12
C ILE A 167 7.89 -9.67 -1.01
N ASN A 168 8.24 -10.17 0.18
CA ASN A 168 7.33 -10.29 1.31
C ASN A 168 7.60 -9.17 2.35
N TRP A 169 6.53 -8.58 2.86
CA TRP A 169 6.49 -7.48 3.84
C TRP A 169 5.68 -7.81 5.11
N ASP A 170 5.32 -9.09 5.32
CA ASP A 170 4.46 -9.57 6.42
C ASP A 170 5.03 -9.28 7.83
N ASN A 171 6.36 -9.18 7.96
CA ASN A 171 7.03 -8.95 9.24
C ASN A 171 7.62 -7.54 9.34
N ASN A 172 7.00 -6.56 8.66
CA ASN A 172 7.49 -5.19 8.58
C ASN A 172 6.49 -4.18 9.12
N VAL A 173 5.72 -4.55 10.15
CA VAL A 173 4.82 -3.62 10.83
C VAL A 173 5.57 -2.39 11.33
N ASP A 174 6.78 -2.55 11.86
CA ASP A 174 7.61 -1.41 12.28
C ASP A 174 7.87 -0.43 11.14
N CYS A 175 8.00 -0.90 9.90
CA CYS A 175 8.16 -0.03 8.74
C CYS A 175 6.88 0.74 8.42
N ILE A 176 5.71 0.10 8.54
CA ILE A 176 4.41 0.76 8.38
C ILE A 176 4.26 1.88 9.41
N GLU A 177 4.58 1.60 10.68
CA GLU A 177 4.48 2.57 11.76
C GLU A 177 5.47 3.74 11.61
N ARG A 178 6.72 3.46 11.19
CA ARG A 178 7.68 4.55 10.86
C ARG A 178 7.20 5.39 9.69
N TYR A 179 6.62 4.78 8.65
CA TYR A 179 6.05 5.50 7.52
C TYR A 179 4.88 6.41 7.95
N LYS A 180 3.93 5.88 8.74
CA LYS A 180 2.81 6.65 9.29
C LYS A 180 3.31 7.83 10.14
N ARG A 181 4.34 7.61 10.96
CA ARG A 181 4.96 8.68 11.75
C ARG A 181 5.60 9.74 10.86
N TRP A 182 6.34 9.34 9.84
CA TRP A 182 6.93 10.27 8.87
C TRP A 182 5.84 11.11 8.18
N LEU A 183 4.73 10.50 7.76
CA LEU A 183 3.59 11.22 7.20
C LEU A 183 3.03 12.27 8.16
N CYS A 184 2.82 11.90 9.42
CA CYS A 184 2.29 12.79 10.45
C CYS A 184 3.25 13.96 10.72
N VAL A 185 4.56 13.70 10.84
CA VAL A 185 5.56 14.73 11.14
C VAL A 185 5.66 15.75 10.01
N HIS A 186 5.69 15.31 8.76
CA HIS A 186 5.99 16.19 7.63
C HIS A 186 4.75 16.76 6.93
N PHE A 187 3.61 16.07 6.95
CA PHE A 187 2.48 16.40 6.07
C PHE A 187 1.15 16.61 6.79
N LYS A 188 1.07 16.50 8.12
CA LYS A 188 -0.22 16.61 8.85
C LYS A 188 -1.03 17.87 8.47
N LYS A 189 -0.37 19.04 8.42
CA LYS A 189 -1.03 20.29 8.03
C LYS A 189 -1.59 20.25 6.59
N ARG A 190 -0.82 19.71 5.63
CA ARG A 190 -1.24 19.62 4.22
C ARG A 190 -2.32 18.55 4.03
N GLN A 191 -2.22 17.44 4.75
CA GLN A 191 -3.24 16.38 4.80
C GLN A 191 -4.59 16.90 5.29
N ASP A 192 -4.60 17.72 6.34
CA ASP A 192 -5.84 18.29 6.88
C ASP A 192 -6.42 19.38 5.97
N ALA A 193 -5.58 20.06 5.18
CA ALA A 193 -5.98 21.13 4.28
C ALA A 193 -6.50 20.65 2.92
N GLU A 194 -5.94 19.56 2.36
CA GLU A 194 -6.31 19.06 1.04
C GLU A 194 -6.58 17.55 1.06
N SER A 195 -7.83 17.18 0.77
CA SER A 195 -8.24 15.78 0.70
C SER A 195 -7.41 15.01 -0.35
N GLY A 196 -7.03 13.77 -0.02
CA GLY A 196 -6.26 12.92 -0.91
C GLY A 196 -4.76 13.26 -0.99
N TYR A 197 -4.25 14.23 -0.20
CA TYR A 197 -2.82 14.56 -0.20
C TYR A 197 -1.93 13.34 0.08
N VAL A 198 -2.20 12.61 1.16
CA VAL A 198 -1.45 11.38 1.52
C VAL A 198 -1.62 10.27 0.48
N VAL A 199 -2.82 10.12 -0.10
CA VAL A 199 -3.05 9.14 -1.18
C VAL A 199 -2.18 9.45 -2.40
N ASN A 200 -1.96 10.72 -2.72
CA ASN A 200 -1.07 11.10 -3.83
C ASN A 200 0.42 10.90 -3.48
N ILE A 201 0.82 11.03 -2.21
CA ILE A 201 2.16 10.58 -1.76
C ILE A 201 2.29 9.07 -1.99
N ASP A 202 1.32 8.28 -1.51
CA ASP A 202 1.32 6.82 -1.68
C ASP A 202 1.44 6.43 -3.17
N MET A 203 0.82 7.18 -4.09
CA MET A 203 0.94 6.95 -5.53
C MET A 203 2.33 7.24 -6.09
N VAL A 204 2.97 8.34 -5.69
CA VAL A 204 4.36 8.64 -6.07
C VAL A 204 5.28 7.54 -5.55
N LEU A 205 5.13 7.16 -4.28
CA LEU A 205 5.96 6.11 -3.66
C LEU A 205 5.71 4.72 -4.25
N PHE A 206 4.48 4.43 -4.70
CA PHE A 206 4.18 3.21 -5.44
C PHE A 206 4.97 3.16 -6.76
N ALA A 207 4.93 4.23 -7.56
CA ALA A 207 5.68 4.31 -8.82
C ALA A 207 7.19 4.19 -8.59
N LEU A 208 7.72 4.93 -7.63
CA LEU A 208 9.13 4.89 -7.22
C LEU A 208 9.54 3.49 -6.77
N GLY A 209 8.77 2.88 -5.86
CA GLY A 209 9.03 1.55 -5.32
C GLY A 209 8.92 0.42 -6.35
N ARG A 210 8.24 0.67 -7.47
CA ARG A 210 8.27 -0.19 -8.67
C ARG A 210 9.51 0.07 -9.51
N ALA A 211 9.85 1.33 -9.75
CA ALA A 211 11.01 1.74 -10.55
C ALA A 211 12.33 1.18 -10.02
N VAL A 212 12.51 1.20 -8.70
CA VAL A 212 13.76 0.79 -8.05
C VAL A 212 13.83 -0.72 -7.75
N LYS A 213 12.74 -1.47 -7.93
CA LYS A 213 12.70 -2.92 -7.66
C LYS A 213 13.66 -3.67 -8.58
N ILE A 214 14.45 -4.58 -8.02
CA ILE A 214 15.22 -5.53 -8.83
C ILE A 214 14.28 -6.66 -9.25
N THR A 215 13.93 -6.70 -10.54
CA THR A 215 13.29 -7.87 -11.14
C THR A 215 14.38 -8.86 -11.53
N SER A 216 14.45 -10.02 -10.87
CA SER A 216 15.18 -11.15 -11.45
C SER A 216 14.46 -11.55 -12.75
N LYS A 217 15.17 -11.57 -13.88
CA LYS A 217 14.67 -12.28 -15.07
C LYS A 217 14.35 -13.71 -14.63
N ARG A 218 13.11 -14.17 -14.78
CA ARG A 218 12.81 -15.60 -14.76
C ARG A 218 13.35 -16.17 -16.08
N GLY A 219 14.34 -17.05 -15.99
CA GLY A 219 14.80 -17.89 -17.11
C GLY A 219 16.03 -17.37 -17.85
N GLU A 220 17.21 -17.55 -17.26
CA GLU A 220 18.43 -17.98 -17.95
C GLU A 220 19.08 -18.99 -17.00
N ALA A 221 18.64 -20.24 -17.12
CA ALA A 221 19.25 -21.44 -16.54
C ALA A 221 19.46 -22.42 -17.69
#